data_AF-Q089D8-F1
#
_entry.id   AF-Q089D8-F1
#
_cell.length_a   1.000
_cell.length_b   1.000
_cell.length_c   1.000
_cell.angle_alpha   90.00
_cell.angle_beta   90.00
_cell.angle_gamma   90.00
#
_symmetry.space_group_name_H-M   'P 1'
#
loop_
_entity.id
_entity.type
_entity.pdbx_description
1 polymer ?
#
loop_
_entity_poly.entity_id
_entity_poly.type
_entity_poly.pdbx_seq_one_letter_code
_entity_poly.pdbx_strand_id
1 'polypeptide(L)'
;MTQENTQITLASIHRNMLLVALIDFPGTILFGLGLYGILVGFDQDFLPMLANPLIIIIMLIIGAIIMLWGIIRMMLLARQKQGILQQ
;
A
#
# COMPACT_ATOMS: atom_id res chain seq x y z
N MET A 1 1.01 -15.74 29.39
CA MET A 1 1.60 -16.29 28.16
C MET A 1 3.09 -16.50 28.38
N THR A 2 3.71 -17.49 27.75
CA THR A 2 5.18 -17.66 27.81
C THR A 2 5.86 -16.63 26.90
N GLN A 3 7.09 -16.22 27.24
CA GLN A 3 7.90 -15.29 26.44
C GLN A 3 8.03 -15.75 24.97
N GLU A 4 8.13 -17.06 24.75
CA GLU A 4 8.16 -17.69 23.43
C GLU A 4 6.88 -17.43 22.61
N ASN A 5 5.69 -17.57 23.22
CA ASN A 5 4.41 -17.35 22.53
C ASN A 5 4.22 -15.88 22.12
N THR A 6 4.71 -14.94 22.93
CA THR A 6 4.69 -13.50 22.61
C THR A 6 5.57 -13.20 21.40
N GLN A 7 6.77 -13.75 21.34
CA GLN A 7 7.72 -13.55 20.24
C GLN A 7 7.17 -14.11 18.91
N ILE A 8 6.58 -15.31 18.93
CA ILE A 8 5.95 -15.92 17.75
C ILE A 8 4.81 -15.03 17.23
N THR A 9 3.98 -14.51 18.14
CA THR A 9 2.84 -13.65 17.77
C THR A 9 3.34 -12.35 17.13
N LEU A 10 4.35 -11.70 17.72
CA LEU A 10 4.95 -10.48 17.17
C LEU A 10 5.58 -10.69 15.79
N ALA A 11 6.27 -11.81 15.58
CA ALA A 11 6.86 -12.17 14.28
C ALA A 11 5.78 -12.36 13.21
N SER A 12 4.65 -12.98 13.55
CA SER A 12 3.54 -13.15 12.61
C SER A 12 2.88 -11.82 12.21
N ILE A 13 2.70 -10.89 13.16
CA ILE A 13 2.19 -9.55 12.89
C ILE A 13 3.16 -8.79 11.98
N HIS A 14 4.47 -8.89 12.24
CA HIS A 14 5.48 -8.25 11.40
C HIS A 14 5.46 -8.79 9.96
N ARG A 15 5.34 -10.11 9.78
CA ARG A 15 5.19 -10.72 8.46
C ARG A 15 3.94 -10.20 7.73
N ASN A 16 2.82 -10.07 8.43
CA ASN A 16 1.60 -9.53 7.85
C ASN A 16 1.75 -8.06 7.44
N MET A 17 2.47 -7.25 8.24
CA MET A 17 2.79 -5.87 7.87
C MET A 17 3.63 -5.80 6.59
N LEU A 18 4.63 -6.67 6.44
CA LEU A 18 5.44 -6.76 5.21
C LEU A 18 4.59 -7.15 3.99
N LEU A 19 3.65 -8.09 4.15
CA LEU A 19 2.74 -8.47 3.07
C LEU A 19 1.82 -7.32 2.67
N VAL A 20 1.32 -6.54 3.63
CA VAL A 20 0.52 -5.34 3.34
C VAL A 20 1.37 -4.32 2.58
N ALA A 21 2.59 -4.02 3.06
CA ALA A 21 3.49 -3.08 2.38
C ALA A 21 3.85 -3.51 0.95
N LEU A 22 4.04 -4.82 0.73
CA LEU A 22 4.35 -5.36 -0.60
C LEU A 22 3.21 -5.15 -1.61
N ILE A 23 1.96 -5.23 -1.15
CA ILE A 23 0.77 -4.98 -1.98
C ILE A 23 0.52 -3.49 -2.14
N ASP A 24 0.75 -2.71 -1.08
CA ASP A 24 0.49 -1.28 -1.05
C ASP A 24 1.45 -0.49 -1.95
N PHE A 25 2.74 -0.87 -1.94
CA PHE A 25 3.80 -0.22 -2.71
C PHE A 25 3.48 -0.02 -4.21
N PRO A 26 3.09 -1.05 -4.99
CA PRO A 26 2.70 -0.85 -6.38
C PRO A 26 1.44 0.03 -6.52
N GLY A 27 0.52 0.00 -5.54
CA GLY A 27 -0.64 0.89 -5.50
C GLY A 27 -0.25 2.36 -5.34
N THR A 28 0.73 2.66 -4.47
CA THR A 28 1.28 4.01 -4.31
C THR A 28 1.96 4.51 -5.58
N ILE A 29 2.76 3.66 -6.24
CA ILE A 29 3.40 4.01 -7.52
C ILE A 29 2.32 4.29 -8.57
N LEU A 30 1.32 3.41 -8.67
CA LEU A 30 0.22 3.56 -9.64
C LEU A 30 -0.53 4.87 -9.44
N PHE A 31 -0.87 5.20 -8.19
CA PHE A 31 -1.51 6.47 -7.84
C PHE A 31 -0.63 7.67 -8.18
N GLY A 32 0.66 7.63 -7.81
CA GLY A 32 1.62 8.70 -8.08
C GLY A 32 1.80 8.97 -9.58
N LEU A 33 1.87 7.92 -10.39
CA LEU A 33 1.92 8.04 -11.85
C LEU A 33 0.60 8.59 -12.41
N GLY A 34 -0.55 8.18 -11.86
CA GLY A 34 -1.84 8.76 -12.22
C GLY A 34 -1.91 10.27 -11.91
N LEU A 35 -1.39 10.69 -10.76
CA LEU A 35 -1.31 12.12 -10.41
C LEU A 35 -0.38 12.87 -11.35
N TYR A 36 0.79 12.30 -11.67
CA TYR A 36 1.72 12.87 -12.64
C TYR A 36 1.04 13.06 -14.01
N GLY A 37 0.28 12.06 -14.47
CA GLY A 37 -0.48 12.14 -15.72
C GLY A 37 -1.51 13.27 -15.76
N ILE A 38 -2.13 13.61 -14.64
CA ILE A 38 -3.07 14.75 -14.55
C ILE A 38 -2.34 16.10 -14.46
N LEU A 39 -1.28 16.18 -13.65
CA LEU A 39 -0.64 17.45 -13.31
C LEU A 39 0.39 17.91 -14.34
N VAL A 40 1.11 16.96 -14.93
CA VAL A 40 2.21 17.22 -15.88
C VAL A 40 1.88 16.65 -17.26
N GLY A 41 1.24 15.48 -17.30
CA GLY A 41 1.02 14.73 -18.54
C GLY A 41 2.19 13.82 -18.90
N PHE A 42 1.91 12.82 -19.72
CA PHE A 42 2.93 11.92 -20.28
C PHE A 42 3.16 12.24 -21.75
N ASP A 43 4.42 12.40 -22.14
CA ASP A 43 4.79 12.51 -23.55
C ASP A 43 4.50 11.19 -24.29
N GLN A 44 4.07 11.29 -25.55
CA GLN A 44 3.73 10.11 -26.38
C GLN A 44 4.92 9.16 -26.57
N ASP A 45 6.15 9.65 -26.44
CA ASP A 45 7.38 8.88 -26.60
C ASP A 45 7.75 8.07 -25.35
N PHE A 46 7.24 8.45 -24.17
CA PHE A 46 7.69 7.88 -22.89
C PHE A 46 6.90 6.65 -22.43
N LEU A 47 5.72 6.39 -23.00
CA LEU A 47 4.94 5.13 -22.97
C LEU A 47 3.54 5.48 -23.52
N PRO A 48 3.21 5.17 -24.79
CA PRO A 48 1.99 5.66 -25.44
C PRO A 48 0.69 5.31 -24.71
N MET A 49 0.70 4.21 -23.96
CA MET A 49 -0.43 3.78 -23.13
C MET A 49 -0.79 4.81 -22.04
N LEU A 50 0.21 5.47 -21.44
CA LEU A 50 0.01 6.45 -20.38
C LEU A 50 -0.52 7.79 -20.90
N ALA A 51 -0.45 8.04 -22.21
CA ALA A 51 -1.07 9.21 -22.82
C ALA A 51 -2.60 9.08 -22.93
N ASN A 52 -3.18 7.90 -22.65
CA ASN A 52 -4.62 7.71 -22.66
C ASN A 52 -5.26 8.21 -21.35
N PRO A 53 -6.16 9.21 -21.39
CA PRO A 53 -6.80 9.77 -20.20
C PRO A 53 -7.57 8.73 -19.36
N LEU A 54 -8.16 7.73 -20.01
CA LEU A 54 -8.87 6.65 -19.34
C LEU A 54 -7.92 5.82 -18.47
N ILE A 55 -6.70 5.56 -18.96
CA ILE A 55 -5.70 4.79 -18.24
C ILE A 55 -5.19 5.59 -17.03
N ILE A 56 -4.94 6.88 -17.18
CA ILE A 56 -4.56 7.77 -16.05
C ILE A 56 -5.62 7.73 -14.93
N ILE A 57 -6.92 7.81 -15.29
CA ILE A 57 -8.01 7.74 -14.32
C ILE A 57 -8.06 6.38 -13.63
N ILE A 58 -7.92 5.28 -14.38
CA ILE A 58 -7.88 3.93 -13.80
C ILE A 58 -6.72 3.80 -12.81
N MET A 59 -5.53 4.31 -13.15
CA MET A 59 -4.36 4.28 -12.28
C MET A 59 -4.63 5.01 -10.96
N LEU A 60 -5.28 6.18 -11.01
CA LEU A 60 -5.68 6.91 -9.81
C LEU A 60 -6.69 6.15 -8.96
N ILE A 61 -7.76 5.63 -9.56
CA ILE A 61 -8.82 4.96 -8.81
C ILE A 61 -8.28 3.69 -8.14
N ILE A 62 -7.59 2.84 -8.91
CA ILE A 62 -7.04 1.58 -8.38
C ILE A 62 -5.96 1.87 -7.34
N GLY A 63 -5.05 2.80 -7.62
CA GLY A 63 -4.01 3.19 -6.69
C GLY A 63 -4.57 3.72 -5.37
N ALA A 64 -5.58 4.60 -5.43
CA ALA A 64 -6.25 5.13 -4.24
C ALA A 64 -6.94 4.03 -3.42
N ILE A 65 -7.61 3.08 -4.07
CA ILE A 65 -8.26 1.94 -3.39
C ILE A 65 -7.23 1.08 -2.66
N ILE A 66 -6.11 0.75 -3.32
CA ILE A 66 -5.02 -0.05 -2.73
C ILE A 66 -4.42 0.69 -1.52
N MET A 67 -4.10 1.97 -1.68
CA MET A 67 -3.56 2.80 -0.59
C MET A 67 -4.49 2.87 0.61
N LEU A 68 -5.79 3.11 0.37
CA LEU A 68 -6.77 3.19 1.45
C LEU A 68 -6.87 1.84 2.19
N TRP A 69 -6.90 0.73 1.46
CA TRP A 69 -6.86 -0.61 2.04
C TRP A 69 -5.59 -0.87 2.84
N GLY A 70 -4.42 -0.51 2.29
CA GLY A 70 -3.10 -0.65 2.91
C GLY A 70 -3.02 0.09 4.25
N ILE A 71 -3.44 1.36 4.26
CA ILE A 71 -3.49 2.20 5.48
C ILE A 71 -4.38 1.56 6.56
N ILE A 72 -5.60 1.14 6.20
CA ILE A 72 -6.53 0.52 7.15
C ILE A 72 -5.93 -0.76 7.74
N ARG A 73 -5.39 -1.65 6.90
CA ARG A 73 -4.77 -2.92 7.34
C ARG A 73 -3.54 -2.68 8.21
N MET A 74 -2.68 -1.74 7.83
CA MET A 74 -1.47 -1.41 8.58
C MET A 74 -1.80 -0.84 9.97
N MET A 75 -2.81 0.03 10.07
CA MET A 75 -3.29 0.57 11.35
C MET A 75 -3.83 -0.53 12.28
N LEU A 76 -4.61 -1.48 11.74
CA LEU A 76 -5.12 -2.61 12.51
C LEU A 76 -3.99 -3.49 13.06
N LEU A 77 -2.99 -3.81 12.24
CA LEU A 77 -1.83 -4.60 12.65
C LEU A 77 -0.96 -3.84 13.67
N ALA A 78 -0.80 -2.53 13.52
CA ALA A 78 -0.06 -1.70 14.45
C ALA A 78 -0.71 -1.67 15.84
N ARG A 79 -2.05 -1.57 15.88
CA ARG A 79 -2.83 -1.67 17.12
C ARG A 79 -2.69 -3.04 17.78
N GLN A 80 -2.72 -4.14 17.01
CA GLN A 80 -2.49 -5.49 17.54
C GLN A 80 -1.09 -5.63 18.14
N LYS A 81 -0.06 -5.11 17.45
CA LYS A 81 1.32 -5.11 17.97
C LYS A 81 1.43 -4.34 19.28
N GLN A 82 0.83 -3.15 19.36
CA GLN A 82 0.84 -2.32 20.58
C GLN A 82 0.11 -3.02 21.74
N GLY A 83 -1.04 -3.65 21.50
CA GLY A 83 -1.78 -4.37 22.52
C GLY A 83 -0.98 -5.53 23.14
N ILE A 84 -0.11 -6.19 22.37
CA ILE A 84 0.76 -7.27 22.88
C ILE A 84 1.94 -6.72 23.67
N LEU A 85 2.50 -5.58 23.26
CA LEU A 85 3.64 -4.96 23.95
C LEU A 85 3.27 -4.29 25.29
N GLN A 86 1.99 -3.98 25.48
CA GLN A 86 1.46 -3.37 26.70
C GLN A 86 0.94 -4.39 27.73
N GLN A 87 0.96 -5.70 27.40
CA GLN A 87 0.62 -6.81 28.30
C GLN A 87 1.85 -7.38 28.99
#